data_AF-A0A7D4AU37-F1
#
_entry.id   AF-A0A7D4AU37-F1
#
_cell.length_a   1.000
_cell.length_b   1.000
_cell.length_c   1.000
_cell.angle_alpha   90.00
_cell.angle_beta   90.00
_cell.angle_gamma   90.00
#
_symmetry.space_group_name_H-M   'P 1'
#
loop_
_entity.id
_entity.type
_entity.pdbx_description
1 polymer ?
#
loop_
_entity_poly.entity_id
_entity_poly.type
_entity_poly.pdbx_seq_one_letter_code
_entity_poly.pdbx_strand_id
1 'polypeptide(L)'
;MTVSYADTLLYAQGRLKMLGNGELKPFCEAHQLTYTNVVNLKNGKLKRDEPRLVQRVLASLGIPAQLLRFPLTGKTTWFVLPDAQALASFQTQLTFLTAPKL
;
A
#
# COMPACT_ATOMS: atom_id res chain seq x y z
N MET A 1 -13.15 -7.99 7.22
CA MET A 1 -12.43 -6.70 7.14
C MET A 1 -11.23 -6.89 6.22
N THR A 2 -11.49 -7.13 4.94
CA THR A 2 -10.47 -7.49 3.94
C THR A 2 -10.46 -6.48 2.82
N VAL A 3 -9.29 -6.23 2.25
CA VAL A 3 -9.08 -5.33 1.12
C VAL A 3 -8.22 -6.02 0.06
N SER A 4 -8.47 -5.72 -1.21
CA SER A 4 -7.78 -6.38 -2.32
C SER A 4 -6.34 -5.87 -2.46
N TYR A 5 -5.47 -6.66 -3.11
CA TYR A 5 -4.14 -6.20 -3.48
C TYR A 5 -4.18 -4.91 -4.31
N ALA A 6 -5.09 -4.82 -5.29
CA ALA A 6 -5.22 -3.63 -6.14
C ALA A 6 -5.52 -2.37 -5.33
N ASP A 7 -6.48 -2.43 -4.40
CA ASP A 7 -6.85 -1.29 -3.55
C ASP A 7 -5.70 -0.87 -2.65
N THR A 8 -5.02 -1.84 -2.03
CA THR A 8 -3.86 -1.55 -1.17
C THR A 8 -2.68 -0.98 -1.93
N LEU A 9 -2.46 -1.41 -3.17
CA LEU A 9 -1.43 -0.86 -4.04
C LEU A 9 -1.75 0.59 -4.40
N LEU A 10 -2.98 0.89 -4.81
CA LEU A 10 -3.42 2.25 -5.12
C LEU A 10 -3.31 3.16 -3.90
N TYR A 11 -3.76 2.68 -2.73
CA TYR A 11 -3.62 3.40 -1.48
C TYR A 11 -2.15 3.72 -1.17
N ALA A 12 -1.27 2.72 -1.22
CA ALA A 12 0.16 2.89 -0.96
C ALA A 12 0.79 3.88 -1.95
N GLN A 13 0.48 3.76 -3.24
CA GLN A 13 0.95 4.68 -4.27
C GLN A 13 0.48 6.12 -4.02
N GLY A 14 -0.79 6.31 -3.70
CA GLY A 14 -1.36 7.61 -3.39
C GLY A 14 -0.65 8.27 -2.21
N ARG A 15 -0.50 7.55 -1.09
CA ARG A 15 0.20 8.04 0.09
C ARG A 15 1.67 8.37 -0.17
N LEU A 16 2.38 7.54 -0.93
CA LEU A 16 3.77 7.80 -1.32
C LEU A 16 3.91 9.00 -2.26
N LYS A 17 2.88 9.31 -3.08
CA LYS A 17 2.85 10.49 -3.94
C LYS A 17 2.52 11.77 -3.17
N MET A 18 1.91 11.67 -1.99
CA MET A 18 1.66 12.80 -1.09
C MET A 18 2.88 13.20 -0.26
N LEU A 19 3.93 12.37 -0.22
CA LEU A 19 5.20 12.76 0.39
C LEU A 19 5.76 14.01 -0.32
N GLY A 20 6.37 14.91 0.45
CA GLY A 20 7.02 16.10 -0.10
C GLY A 20 8.10 15.78 -1.13
N ASN A 21 8.43 16.75 -1.97
CA ASN A 21 9.52 16.60 -2.93
C ASN A 21 10.83 16.28 -2.19
N GLY A 22 11.50 15.19 -2.59
CA GLY A 22 12.73 14.73 -1.92
C GLY A 22 12.51 13.79 -0.74
N GLU A 23 11.31 13.74 -0.15
CA GLU A 23 11.04 13.00 1.09
C GLU A 23 10.97 11.48 0.92
N LEU A 24 10.88 10.98 -0.31
CA LEU A 24 10.78 9.53 -0.55
C LEU A 24 12.03 8.76 -0.11
N LYS A 25 13.22 9.35 -0.29
CA LYS A 25 14.49 8.70 0.10
C LYS A 25 14.64 8.65 1.63
N PRO A 26 14.47 9.76 2.38
CA PRO A 26 14.41 9.73 3.85
C PRO A 26 13.36 8.76 4.40
N PHE A 27 12.15 8.72 3.80
CA PHE A 27 11.12 7.75 4.18
C PHE A 27 11.61 6.31 4.04
N CYS A 28 12.26 5.98 2.91
CA CYS A 28 12.78 4.63 2.71
C CYS A 28 13.88 4.28 3.73
N GLU A 29 14.77 5.21 4.05
CA GLU A 29 15.84 5.03 5.03
C GLU A 29 15.28 4.79 6.44
N ALA A 30 14.33 5.63 6.88
CA ALA A 30 13.69 5.53 8.19
C ALA A 30 12.97 4.19 8.41
N HIS A 31 12.41 3.62 7.36
CA HIS A 31 11.65 2.37 7.42
C HIS A 31 12.40 1.14 6.85
N GLN A 32 13.70 1.27 6.58
CA GLN A 32 14.56 0.21 6.03
C GLN A 32 13.98 -0.43 4.76
N LEU A 33 13.40 0.40 3.89
CA LEU A 33 12.85 0.00 2.59
C LEU A 33 13.87 0.25 1.48
N THR A 34 13.86 -0.61 0.47
CA THR A 34 14.70 -0.42 -0.72
C THR A 34 14.12 0.69 -1.58
N TYR A 35 14.83 1.82 -1.68
CA TYR A 35 14.39 3.00 -2.45
C TYR A 35 13.92 2.65 -3.87
N THR A 36 14.70 1.88 -4.63
CA THR A 36 14.35 1.48 -6.01
C THR A 36 13.02 0.74 -6.09
N ASN A 37 12.76 -0.18 -5.14
CA ASN A 37 11.51 -0.94 -5.10
C ASN A 37 10.32 -0.03 -4.76
N VAL A 38 10.50 0.89 -3.82
CA VAL A 38 9.45 1.83 -3.41
C VAL A 38 9.14 2.84 -4.53
N VAL A 39 10.16 3.35 -5.23
CA VAL A 39 9.98 4.21 -6.41
C VAL A 39 9.21 3.48 -7.50
N ASN A 40 9.59 2.23 -7.80
CA ASN A 40 8.90 1.42 -8.81
C ASN A 40 7.46 1.12 -8.39
N LEU A 41 7.22 0.80 -7.12
CA LEU A 41 5.88 0.63 -6.57
C LEU A 41 5.05 1.91 -6.72
N LYS A 42 5.57 3.06 -6.23
CA LYS A 42 4.92 4.38 -6.27
C LYS A 42 4.45 4.74 -7.69
N ASN A 43 5.29 4.43 -8.68
CA ASN A 43 5.08 4.83 -10.07
C ASN A 43 4.40 3.74 -10.92
N GLY A 44 3.96 2.62 -10.33
CA GLY A 44 3.33 1.54 -11.08
C GLY A 44 4.26 0.81 -12.05
N LYS A 45 5.57 0.78 -11.77
CA LYS A 45 6.63 0.18 -12.61
C LYS A 45 7.14 -1.17 -12.07
N LEU A 46 6.39 -1.82 -11.18
CA LEU A 46 6.74 -3.16 -10.73
C LEU A 46 6.56 -4.17 -11.88
N LYS A 47 7.48 -5.12 -12.03
CA LYS A 47 7.43 -6.15 -13.09
C LYS A 47 6.41 -7.25 -12.82
N ARG A 48 5.95 -7.37 -11.57
CA ARG A 48 5.00 -8.36 -11.07
C ARG A 48 4.38 -7.85 -9.77
N ASP A 49 3.37 -8.55 -9.29
CA ASP A 49 2.82 -8.28 -7.96
C ASP A 49 3.86 -8.55 -6.87
N GLU A 50 3.99 -7.61 -5.94
CA GLU A 50 4.91 -7.71 -4.80
C GLU A 50 4.15 -7.50 -3.47
N PRO A 51 3.28 -8.45 -3.04
CA PRO A 51 2.43 -8.24 -1.88
C PRO A 51 3.17 -7.98 -0.56
N ARG A 52 4.33 -8.60 -0.38
CA ARG A 52 5.17 -8.36 0.81
C ARG A 52 5.73 -6.94 0.83
N LEU A 53 6.09 -6.40 -0.33
CA LEU A 53 6.54 -5.02 -0.44
C LEU A 53 5.38 -4.06 -0.11
N VAL A 54 4.20 -4.29 -0.68
CA VAL A 54 2.99 -3.51 -0.37
C VAL A 54 2.70 -3.56 1.14
N GLN A 55 2.73 -4.74 1.76
CA GLN A 55 2.53 -4.89 3.20
C GLN A 55 3.51 -4.05 4.03
N ARG A 56 4.80 -4.09 3.70
CA ARG A 56 5.84 -3.33 4.40
C ARG A 56 5.65 -1.82 4.24
N VAL A 57 5.28 -1.38 3.04
CA VAL A 57 4.96 0.03 2.78
C VAL A 57 3.74 0.47 3.58
N LEU A 58 2.67 -0.32 3.61
CA LEU A 58 1.48 -0.03 4.42
C LEU A 58 1.83 0.10 5.91
N ALA A 59 2.61 -0.85 6.44
CA ALA A 59 3.06 -0.80 7.83
C ALA A 59 3.88 0.48 8.12
N SER A 60 4.75 0.87 7.19
CA SER A 60 5.55 2.11 7.28
C SER A 60 4.69 3.38 7.23
N LEU A 61 3.51 3.30 6.59
CA LEU A 61 2.51 4.35 6.55
C LEU A 61 1.53 4.31 7.74
N GLY A 62 1.77 3.44 8.72
CA GLY A 62 0.92 3.28 9.90
C GLY A 62 -0.35 2.45 9.68
N ILE A 63 -0.44 1.68 8.59
CA ILE A 63 -1.57 0.80 8.28
C ILE A 63 -1.19 -0.64 8.62
N PRO A 64 -1.75 -1.24 9.69
CA PRO A 64 -1.38 -2.58 10.18
C PRO A 64 -2.07 -3.69 9.37
N ALA A 65 -1.94 -3.65 8.04
CA ALA A 65 -2.51 -4.64 7.15
C ALA A 65 -1.71 -5.96 7.18
N GLN A 66 -2.41 -7.08 7.35
CA GLN A 66 -1.81 -8.40 7.30
C GLN A 66 -2.13 -9.10 5.98
N LEU A 67 -1.12 -9.71 5.36
CA LEU A 67 -1.32 -10.48 4.14
C LEU A 67 -2.16 -11.73 4.42
N LEU A 68 -3.31 -11.86 3.76
CA LEU A 68 -4.15 -13.04 3.79
C LEU A 68 -3.84 -13.91 2.57
N ARG A 69 -3.37 -15.13 2.82
CA ARG A 69 -3.17 -16.15 1.79
C ARG A 69 -4.27 -17.19 1.93
N PHE A 70 -5.37 -17.05 1.19
CA PHE A 70 -6.46 -18.03 1.20
C PHE A 70 -7.25 -18.05 -0.12
N PRO A 71 -7.49 -19.23 -0.74
CA PRO A 71 -6.83 -20.52 -0.46
C PRO A 71 -5.33 -20.43 -0.80
N LEU A 72 -4.50 -21.33 -0.25
CA LEU A 72 -3.05 -21.35 -0.46
C LEU A 72 -2.63 -21.46 -1.95
N THR A 73 -3.56 -21.87 -2.81
CA THR A 73 -3.44 -22.00 -4.28
C THR A 73 -4.07 -20.85 -5.06
N GLY A 74 -4.74 -19.91 -4.37
CA GLY A 74 -5.41 -18.77 -5.00
C GLY A 74 -4.40 -17.75 -5.50
N LYS A 75 -4.57 -17.30 -6.76
CA LYS A 75 -3.78 -16.20 -7.33
C LYS A 75 -4.12 -14.85 -6.71
N THR A 76 -5.30 -14.74 -6.09
CA THR A 76 -5.81 -13.48 -5.56
C THR A 76 -5.20 -13.19 -4.20
N THR A 77 -4.51 -12.06 -4.10
CA THR A 77 -3.91 -11.60 -2.85
C THR A 77 -4.83 -10.62 -2.13
N TRP A 78 -5.08 -10.88 -0.85
CA TRP A 78 -5.91 -10.05 0.02
C TRP A 78 -5.12 -9.59 1.24
N PHE A 79 -5.56 -8.50 1.86
CA PHE A 79 -5.06 -8.04 3.14
C PHE A 79 -6.21 -7.96 4.15
N VAL A 80 -5.90 -8.26 5.40
CA VAL A 80 -6.81 -8.12 6.55
C VAL A 80 -6.42 -6.87 7.33
N LEU A 81 -7.41 -6.05 7.63
CA LEU A 81 -7.31 -4.92 8.56
C LEU A 81 -7.80 -5.35 9.95
N PRO A 82 -7.31 -4.73 11.03
CA PRO A 82 -7.54 -5.22 12.40
C PRO A 82 -8.98 -5.09 12.87
N ASP A 83 -9.70 -4.05 12.42
CA ASP A 83 -11.07 -3.76 12.84
C ASP A 83 -11.85 -3.00 11.73
N ALA A 84 -13.15 -2.78 11.98
CA ALA A 84 -14.04 -2.13 11.04
C ALA A 84 -13.74 -0.63 10.89
N GLN A 85 -13.20 0.01 11.92
CA GLN A 85 -12.82 1.41 11.91
C GLN A 85 -11.61 1.65 11.00
N ALA A 86 -10.62 0.75 11.05
CA ALA A 86 -9.47 0.73 10.15
C ALA A 86 -9.91 0.50 8.70
N LEU A 87 -10.88 -0.39 8.47
CA LEU A 87 -11.46 -0.60 7.14
C LEU A 87 -12.17 0.65 6.61
N ALA A 88 -13.04 1.27 7.42
CA ALA A 88 -13.74 2.48 7.04
C ALA A 88 -12.76 3.62 6.73
N SER A 89 -11.77 3.83 7.60
CA SER A 89 -10.73 4.84 7.42
C SER A 89 -9.91 4.60 6.15
N PHE A 90 -9.53 3.35 5.88
CA PHE A 90 -8.84 2.96 4.66
C PHE A 90 -9.67 3.29 3.42
N GLN A 91 -10.96 2.93 3.41
CA GLN A 91 -11.86 3.18 2.29
C GLN A 91 -12.05 4.67 2.02
N THR A 92 -12.31 5.47 3.05
CA THR A 92 -12.45 6.94 2.93
C THR A 92 -11.19 7.57 2.32
N GLN A 93 -10.02 7.18 2.82
CA GLN A 93 -8.75 7.70 2.33
C GLN A 93 -8.44 7.20 0.91
N LEU A 94 -8.73 5.94 0.60
CA LEU A 94 -8.57 5.40 -0.75
C LEU A 94 -9.42 6.20 -1.75
N THR A 95 -10.70 6.43 -1.42
CA THR A 95 -11.60 7.23 -2.26
C THR A 95 -11.03 8.63 -2.51
N PHE A 96 -10.51 9.29 -1.47
CA PHE A 96 -9.84 10.59 -1.61
C PHE A 96 -8.61 10.52 -2.52
N LEU A 97 -7.78 9.49 -2.38
CA LEU A 97 -6.55 9.31 -3.16
C LEU A 97 -6.80 8.97 -4.64
N THR A 98 -7.89 8.27 -4.94
CA THR A 98 -8.24 7.83 -6.30
C THR A 98 -9.27 8.72 -6.99
N ALA A 99 -9.85 9.70 -6.29
CA ALA A 99 -10.77 10.65 -6.88
C ALA A 99 -10.09 11.41 -8.03
N PRO A 100 -10.78 11.61 -9.17
CA PRO A 100 -10.26 12.45 -10.25
C PRO A 100 -10.00 13.85 -9.71
N LYS A 101 -8.79 14.38 -9.97
CA LYS A 101 -8.47 15.77 -9.65
C LYS A 101 -9.22 16.66 -10.65
N LEU A 102 -10.15 17.46 -10.15
CA LEU A 102 -10.84 18.51 -10.90
C LEU A 102 -9.84 19.56 -11.43
#